data_AF-A0A370GNC0-F1
#
_entry.id   AF-A0A370GNC0-F1
#
_cell.length_a   1.000
_cell.length_b   1.000
_cell.length_c   1.000
_cell.angle_alpha   90.00
_cell.angle_beta   90.00
_cell.angle_gamma   90.00
#
_symmetry.space_group_name_H-M   'P 1'
#
loop_
_entity.id
_entity.type
_entity.pdbx_description
1 polymer ?
#
loop_
_entity_poly.entity_id
_entity_poly.type
_entity_poly.pdbx_seq_one_letter_code
_entity_poly.pdbx_strand_id
1 'polypeptide(L)'
;MATSLKKIIGSVLLLSAMSAVAAQEGQMTYKQRQLPDGSVETEYNGPDGSKMRQVQRANGVVETYVTDAQGNSTITTQHPGGQVEVKTKGP
;
A
#
# COMPACT_ATOMS: atom_id res chain seq x y z
N MET A 1 49.05 -1.33 25.79
CA MET A 1 48.69 -2.51 24.97
C MET A 1 47.26 -2.34 24.48
N ALA A 2 46.88 -2.93 23.34
CA ALA A 2 45.51 -2.95 22.83
C ALA A 2 44.61 -3.91 23.67
N THR A 3 43.30 -4.13 23.50
CA THR A 3 42.27 -3.83 22.47
C THR A 3 40.90 -3.93 23.19
N SER A 4 39.70 -3.55 22.71
CA SER A 4 39.20 -3.00 21.44
C SER A 4 37.87 -2.25 21.65
N LEU A 5 37.36 -1.56 20.63
CA LEU A 5 36.01 -0.97 20.59
C LEU A 5 35.01 -1.97 19.98
N LYS A 6 33.85 -2.21 20.62
CA LYS A 6 32.69 -2.85 19.97
C LYS A 6 31.45 -1.95 20.05
N LYS A 7 31.25 -1.17 18.98
CA LYS A 7 29.95 -0.58 18.65
C LYS A 7 28.97 -1.73 18.39
N ILE A 8 27.90 -1.84 19.19
CA ILE A 8 26.75 -2.68 18.83
C ILE A 8 25.88 -1.84 17.87
N ILE A 9 26.15 -2.01 16.58
CA ILE A 9 25.27 -1.59 15.49
C ILE A 9 24.46 -2.83 15.07
N GLY A 10 23.16 -2.65 14.84
CA GLY A 10 22.23 -3.70 14.40
C GLY A 10 21.47 -4.31 15.58
N SER A 11 20.14 -4.22 15.67
CA SER A 11 19.16 -4.21 14.60
C SER A 11 17.91 -3.46 15.06
N VAL A 12 17.52 -2.41 14.34
CA VAL A 12 16.11 -1.98 14.36
C VAL A 12 15.36 -3.09 13.64
N LEU A 13 14.63 -3.88 14.43
CA LEU A 13 13.77 -4.94 13.93
C LEU A 13 12.61 -4.26 13.18
N LEU A 14 12.79 -4.01 11.87
CA LEU A 14 11.69 -3.59 11.01
C LEU A 14 10.70 -4.76 10.97
N LEU A 15 9.68 -4.68 11.82
CA LEU A 15 8.44 -5.45 11.68
C LEU A 15 7.77 -4.98 10.39
N SER A 16 8.18 -5.54 9.25
CA SER A 16 7.41 -5.56 8.03
C SER A 16 6.19 -6.46 8.27
N ALA A 17 5.19 -5.91 8.96
CA ALA A 17 3.95 -6.58 9.29
C ALA A 17 3.15 -6.90 8.02
N MET A 18 3.46 -8.04 7.41
CA MET A 18 2.63 -8.66 6.38
C MET A 18 1.36 -9.19 7.05
N SER A 19 0.38 -8.30 7.22
CA SER A 19 -0.99 -8.66 7.61
C SER A 19 -1.69 -9.37 6.46
N ALA A 20 -1.26 -10.59 6.13
CA ALA A 20 -1.92 -11.45 5.18
C ALA A 20 -3.12 -12.12 5.86
N VAL A 21 -4.30 -11.48 5.75
CA VAL A 21 -5.56 -12.13 6.12
C VAL A 21 -5.84 -13.22 5.08
N ALA A 22 -5.83 -14.47 5.53
CA ALA A 22 -6.14 -15.62 4.68
C ALA A 22 -7.59 -15.53 4.20
N ALA A 23 -7.79 -15.66 2.89
CA ALA A 23 -9.11 -15.60 2.29
C ALA A 23 -9.94 -16.83 2.64
N GLN A 24 -11.14 -16.63 3.20
CA GLN A 24 -12.22 -17.61 3.12
C GLN A 24 -13.05 -17.29 1.86
N GLU A 25 -13.74 -18.29 1.28
CA GLU A 25 -14.57 -18.04 0.10
C GLU A 25 -15.66 -16.99 0.40
N GLY A 26 -15.77 -15.98 -0.47
CA GLY A 26 -16.65 -14.83 -0.25
C GLY A 26 -16.04 -13.67 0.57
N GLN A 27 -14.77 -13.73 0.98
CA GLN A 27 -14.12 -12.62 1.71
C GLN A 27 -13.21 -11.76 0.82
N MET A 28 -13.19 -10.45 1.12
CA MET A 28 -12.23 -9.50 0.58
C MET A 28 -10.81 -9.94 0.94
N THR A 29 -9.93 -10.08 -0.05
CA THR A 29 -8.49 -10.25 0.22
C THR A 29 -7.88 -8.91 0.61
N TYR A 30 -6.92 -8.93 1.54
CA TYR A 30 -6.18 -7.75 1.98
C TYR A 30 -4.67 -8.01 1.92
N LYS A 31 -3.92 -7.07 1.34
CA LYS A 31 -2.46 -7.06 1.35
C LYS A 31 -1.97 -5.65 1.62
N GLN A 32 -1.02 -5.49 2.54
CA GLN A 32 -0.28 -4.25 2.73
C GLN A 32 1.22 -4.54 2.59
N ARG A 33 1.96 -3.62 1.97
CA ARG A 33 3.42 -3.64 1.91
C ARG A 33 3.99 -2.24 2.06
N GLN A 34 5.14 -2.13 2.72
CA GLN A 34 5.96 -0.94 2.63
C GLN A 34 6.96 -1.10 1.49
N LEU A 35 7.20 -0.02 0.74
CA LEU A 35 8.14 0.06 -0.37
C LEU A 35 9.47 0.68 0.10
N PRO A 36 10.60 0.42 -0.59
CA PRO A 36 11.92 0.91 -0.18
C PRO A 36 12.08 2.44 -0.16
N ASP A 37 11.22 3.17 -0.87
CA ASP A 37 11.13 4.64 -0.87
C ASP A 37 10.38 5.20 0.36
N GLY A 38 9.89 4.33 1.24
CA GLY A 38 9.10 4.67 2.42
C GLY A 38 7.58 4.68 2.17
N SER A 39 7.13 4.57 0.91
CA SER A 39 5.72 4.55 0.54
C SER A 39 5.02 3.29 1.07
N VAL A 40 3.72 3.36 1.33
CA VAL A 40 2.88 2.21 1.73
C VAL A 40 1.87 1.93 0.63
N GLU A 41 1.82 0.68 0.20
CA GLU A 41 0.85 0.17 -0.77
C GLU A 41 -0.10 -0.82 -0.09
N THR A 42 -1.39 -0.64 -0.34
CA THR A 42 -2.48 -1.48 0.14
C THR A 42 -3.30 -1.95 -1.05
N GLU A 43 -3.59 -3.25 -1.13
CA GLU A 43 -4.41 -3.87 -2.16
C GLU A 43 -5.58 -4.64 -1.51
N TYR A 44 -6.78 -4.40 -2.02
CA TYR A 44 -7.99 -5.14 -1.73
C TYR A 44 -8.49 -5.78 -3.03
N ASN A 45 -8.80 -7.07 -3.03
CA ASN A 45 -9.53 -7.70 -4.14
C ASN A 45 -10.82 -8.31 -3.59
N GLY A 46 -11.95 -7.94 -4.18
CA GLY A 46 -13.26 -8.47 -3.85
C GLY A 46 -13.55 -9.81 -4.53
N PRO A 47 -14.45 -10.62 -3.93
CA PRO A 47 -14.84 -11.92 -4.48
C PRO A 47 -15.66 -11.80 -5.79
N ASP A 48 -16.22 -10.62 -6.05
CA ASP A 48 -16.94 -10.26 -7.29
C ASP A 48 -16.00 -9.89 -8.45
N GLY A 49 -14.69 -9.81 -8.21
CA GLY A 49 -13.69 -9.36 -9.18
C GLY A 49 -13.35 -7.87 -9.10
N SER A 50 -14.04 -7.10 -8.24
CA SER A 50 -13.68 -5.71 -7.96
C SER A 50 -12.31 -5.61 -7.28
N LYS A 51 -11.62 -4.48 -7.46
CA LYS A 51 -10.28 -4.24 -6.92
C LYS A 51 -10.13 -2.82 -6.43
N MET A 52 -9.39 -2.65 -5.34
CA MET A 52 -8.95 -1.36 -4.84
C MET A 52 -7.46 -1.42 -4.54
N ARG A 53 -6.69 -0.45 -5.00
CA ARG A 53 -5.27 -0.27 -4.65
C ARG A 53 -5.08 1.16 -4.15
N GLN A 54 -4.49 1.31 -2.98
CA GLN A 54 -4.15 2.60 -2.40
C GLN A 54 -2.63 2.68 -2.20
N VAL A 55 -2.00 3.74 -2.69
CA VAL A 55 -0.57 4.01 -2.53
C VAL A 55 -0.44 5.34 -1.79
N GLN A 56 -0.01 5.28 -0.53
CA GLN A 56 0.41 6.44 0.23
C GLN A 56 1.91 6.64 0.03
N ARG A 57 2.28 7.68 -0.72
CA ARG A 57 3.67 7.98 -1.03
C ARG A 57 4.38 8.65 0.13
N ALA A 58 5.69 8.46 0.25
CA ALA A 58 6.51 9.09 1.30
C ALA A 58 6.50 10.63 1.28
N ASN A 59 6.13 11.25 0.14
CA ASN A 59 5.92 12.70 0.02
C ASN A 59 4.50 13.16 0.46
N GLY A 60 3.67 12.26 1.00
CA GLY A 60 2.31 12.53 1.47
C GLY A 60 1.23 12.51 0.39
N VAL A 61 1.56 12.28 -0.89
CA VAL A 61 0.55 12.08 -1.95
C VAL A 61 -0.12 10.72 -1.75
N VAL A 62 -1.45 10.66 -1.85
CA VAL A 62 -2.22 9.41 -1.79
C VAL A 62 -2.89 9.17 -3.14
N GLU A 63 -2.60 8.03 -3.78
CA GLU A 63 -3.26 7.59 -5.00
C GLU A 63 -4.14 6.38 -4.71
N THR A 64 -5.41 6.46 -5.08
CA THR A 64 -6.40 5.41 -4.91
C THR A 64 -6.96 5.00 -6.27
N TYR A 65 -6.80 3.74 -6.62
CA TYR A 65 -7.33 3.11 -7.84
C TYR A 65 -8.46 2.18 -7.41
N VAL A 66 -9.66 2.36 -7.96
CA VAL A 66 -10.81 1.47 -7.76
C VAL A 66 -11.23 0.96 -9.13
N THR A 67 -11.34 -0.36 -9.31
CA THR A 67 -11.86 -1.00 -10.52
C THR A 67 -13.05 -1.86 -10.12
N ASP A 68 -14.22 -1.65 -10.74
CA ASP A 68 -15.39 -2.51 -10.51
C ASP A 68 -15.28 -3.84 -11.27
N ALA A 69 -16.21 -4.76 -11.00
CA ALA A 69 -16.26 -6.06 -11.66
C ALA A 69 -16.57 -5.98 -13.17
N GLN A 70 -17.00 -4.81 -13.67
CA GLN A 70 -17.28 -4.54 -15.09
C GLN A 70 -16.07 -3.91 -15.81
N GLY A 71 -14.98 -3.62 -15.08
CA GLY A 71 -13.74 -3.04 -15.60
C GLY A 71 -13.69 -1.51 -15.57
N ASN A 72 -14.76 -0.81 -15.15
CA ASN A 72 -14.72 0.64 -14.99
C ASN A 72 -13.74 0.97 -13.85
N SER A 73 -12.84 1.90 -14.13
CA SER A 73 -11.75 2.28 -13.22
C SER A 73 -11.82 3.75 -12.87
N THR A 74 -11.71 4.06 -11.57
CA THR A 74 -11.58 5.41 -11.03
C THR A 74 -10.24 5.56 -10.34
N ILE A 75 -9.52 6.62 -10.64
CA ILE A 75 -8.24 6.98 -10.03
C ILE A 75 -8.43 8.31 -9.32
N THR A 76 -8.15 8.35 -8.02
CA THR A 76 -8.19 9.56 -7.20
C THR A 76 -6.79 9.84 -6.67
N THR A 77 -6.25 11.02 -6.95
CA THR A 77 -4.96 11.49 -6.43
C THR A 77 -5.22 12.64 -5.47
N GLN A 78 -4.88 12.46 -4.19
CA GLN A 78 -4.93 13.49 -3.17
C GLN A 78 -3.51 13.98 -2.85
N HIS A 79 -3.29 15.28 -2.94
CA HIS A 79 -2.02 15.93 -2.66
C HIS A 79 -1.99 16.47 -1.22
N PRO A 80 -0.80 16.60 -0.58
CA PRO A 80 -0.67 17.13 0.79
C PRO A 80 -1.31 18.51 1.01
N GLY A 81 -1.40 19.33 -0.04
CA GLY A 81 -2.06 20.65 -0.01
C GLY A 81 -3.60 20.60 -0.10
N GLY A 82 -4.22 19.42 0.00
CA GLY A 82 -5.68 19.23 -0.05
C GLY A 82 -6.28 19.22 -1.46
N GLN A 83 -5.49 19.46 -2.51
CA GLN A 83 -5.94 19.29 -3.89
C GLN A 83 -6.28 17.81 -4.16
N VAL A 84 -7.43 17.56 -4.79
CA VAL A 84 -7.87 16.24 -5.22
C VAL A 84 -8.09 16.24 -6.73
N GLU A 85 -7.53 15.27 -7.41
CA GLU A 85 -7.73 15.00 -8.83
C GLU A 85 -8.46 13.66 -8.99
N VAL A 86 -9.45 13.58 -9.87
CA VAL A 86 -10.19 12.33 -10.16
C VAL A 86 -10.17 12.08 -11.67
N LYS A 87 -9.86 10.84 -12.06
CA LYS A 87 -9.83 10.37 -13.46
C LYS A 87 -10.61 9.07 -13.56
N THR A 88 -11.58 9.01 -14.46
CA THR A 88 -12.38 7.81 -14.74
C THR A 88 -12.03 7.23 -16.10
N LYS A 89 -12.10 5.91 -16.22
CA LYS A 89 -11.89 5.16 -17.46
C LYS A 89 -12.91 4.02 -17.51
N GLY A 90 -13.68 3.92 -18.60
CA GLY A 90 -14.50 2.73 -18.89
C GLY A 90 -13.65 1.56 -19.42
N PRO A 91 -14.24 0.35 -19.53
CA PRO A 91 -13.57 -0.83 -20.10
C PRO A 91 -12.95 -0.58 -21.49
#